data_AF-C8PDY4-F1
#
_entry.id   AF-C8PDY4-F1
#
_cell.length_a   1.000
_cell.length_b   1.000
_cell.length_c   1.000
_cell.angle_alpha   90.00
_cell.angle_beta   90.00
_cell.angle_gamma   90.00
#
_symmetry.space_group_name_H-M   'P 1'
#
loop_
_entity.id
_entity.type
_entity.pdbx_description
1 polymer ?
#
loop_
_entity_poly.entity_id
_entity_poly.type
_entity_poly.pdbx_seq_one_letter_code
_entity_poly.pdbx_strand_id
1 'polypeptide(L)'
;MAFVTERISKEDVEKYDLLKPCNEICNKYYQGELDLVDLNSRDWCIDRDRGIWLFVVRSITIGDPRDMNYSGEDIWILHYKGKDIEIDLRNIHNEYTGKKDTDNPFILIYELESIRSDIGDIPKQEIVDILKEILNEYGDGGSIISKENIQVTFVSKI
;
A
#
# COMPACT_ATOMS: atom_id res chain seq x y z
N MET A 1 -17.46 -5.26 8.34
CA MET A 1 -17.59 -3.79 8.16
C MET A 1 -17.07 -3.48 6.77
N ALA A 2 -17.19 -2.26 6.27
CA ALA A 2 -16.46 -1.90 5.06
C ALA A 2 -15.00 -1.62 5.43
N PHE A 3 -14.12 -1.59 4.43
CA PHE A 3 -12.79 -1.02 4.59
C PHE A 3 -12.88 0.43 5.12
N VAL A 4 -11.89 0.85 5.90
CA VAL A 4 -11.73 2.23 6.38
C VAL A 4 -10.29 2.65 6.21
N THR A 5 -10.10 3.85 5.66
CA THR A 5 -8.79 4.50 5.56
C THR A 5 -8.57 5.40 6.77
N GLU A 6 -7.47 5.20 7.47
CA GLU A 6 -7.13 5.96 8.67
C GLU A 6 -5.64 5.89 8.94
N ARG A 7 -5.19 6.67 9.91
CA ARG A 7 -3.80 6.65 10.36
C ARG A 7 -3.53 5.47 11.28
N ILE A 8 -2.40 4.80 11.09
CA ILE A 8 -1.95 3.69 11.94
C ILE A 8 -1.69 4.23 13.35
N SER A 9 -2.38 3.69 14.36
CA SER A 9 -2.14 4.05 15.76
C SER A 9 -0.99 3.24 16.37
N LYS A 10 -0.50 3.67 17.54
CA LYS A 10 0.49 2.88 18.29
C LYS A 10 -0.08 1.52 18.68
N GLU A 11 -1.34 1.51 19.08
CA GLU A 11 -2.08 0.30 19.47
C GLU A 11 -2.22 -0.66 18.29
N ASP A 12 -2.40 -0.16 17.06
CA ASP A 12 -2.43 -1.00 15.86
C ASP A 12 -1.06 -1.62 15.58
N VAL A 13 0.03 -0.85 15.70
CA VAL A 13 1.40 -1.39 15.52
C VAL A 13 1.65 -2.56 16.45
N GLU A 14 1.28 -2.44 17.74
CA GLU A 14 1.44 -3.49 18.73
C GLU A 14 0.49 -4.67 18.49
N LYS A 15 -0.79 -4.40 18.20
CA LYS A 15 -1.81 -5.43 18.02
C LYS A 15 -1.57 -6.32 16.80
N TYR A 16 -1.09 -5.73 15.70
CA TYR A 16 -0.88 -6.43 14.43
C TYR A 16 0.60 -6.77 14.17
N ASP A 17 1.49 -6.51 15.14
CA ASP A 17 2.94 -6.75 15.06
C ASP A 17 3.58 -6.17 13.77
N LEU A 18 3.14 -4.97 13.38
CA LEU A 18 3.43 -4.42 12.04
C LEU A 18 4.93 -4.18 11.77
N LEU A 19 5.73 -3.98 12.82
CA LEU A 19 7.17 -3.76 12.70
C LEU A 19 7.89 -4.97 12.10
N LYS A 20 7.46 -6.18 12.47
CA LYS A 20 8.14 -7.40 12.05
C LYS A 20 8.10 -7.61 10.52
N PRO A 21 6.94 -7.70 9.86
CA PRO A 21 6.90 -7.90 8.41
C PRO A 21 7.47 -6.69 7.65
N CYS A 22 7.33 -5.46 8.19
CA CYS A 22 7.95 -4.28 7.61
C CYS A 22 9.49 -4.37 7.61
N ASN A 23 10.08 -4.75 8.75
CA ASN A 23 11.54 -4.81 8.89
C ASN A 23 12.13 -6.00 8.14
N GLU A 24 11.40 -7.10 7.98
CA GLU A 24 11.78 -8.18 7.06
C GLU A 24 11.92 -7.67 5.61
N ILE A 25 10.98 -6.84 5.14
CA ILE A 25 11.06 -6.19 3.82
C ILE A 25 12.21 -5.18 3.78
N CYS A 26 12.31 -4.27 4.75
CA CYS A 26 13.37 -3.26 4.77
C CYS A 26 14.77 -3.90 4.73
N ASN A 27 14.99 -4.96 5.51
CA ASN A 27 16.24 -5.71 5.52
C ASN A 27 16.51 -6.43 4.19
N LYS A 28 15.48 -7.00 3.55
CA LYS A 28 15.57 -7.62 2.21
C LYS A 28 16.07 -6.64 1.15
N TYR A 29 15.69 -5.36 1.26
CA TYR A 29 16.09 -4.29 0.33
C TYR A 29 17.25 -3.43 0.83
N TYR A 30 17.91 -3.81 1.93
CA TYR A 30 19.02 -3.07 2.55
C TYR A 30 18.70 -1.60 2.87
N GLN A 31 17.43 -1.32 3.19
CA GLN A 31 16.96 -0.01 3.62
C GLN A 31 16.69 -0.11 5.13
N GLY A 32 17.17 0.84 5.92
CA GLY A 32 17.12 0.75 7.39
C GLY A 32 15.73 0.42 7.96
N GLU A 33 15.72 -0.25 9.10
CA GLU A 33 14.51 -0.67 9.82
C GLU A 33 13.60 0.50 10.17
N LEU A 34 12.30 0.24 10.19
CA LEU A 34 11.26 1.14 10.67
C LEU A 34 11.10 1.02 12.18
N ASP A 35 10.73 2.13 12.80
CA ASP A 35 10.29 2.19 14.19
C ASP A 35 8.80 2.55 14.32
N LEU A 36 8.35 2.69 15.57
CA LEU A 36 6.97 3.05 15.89
C LEU A 36 6.56 4.39 15.28
N VAL A 37 7.46 5.37 15.26
CA VAL A 37 7.19 6.72 14.75
C VAL A 37 7.02 6.67 13.24
N ASP A 38 7.85 5.89 12.55
CA ASP A 38 7.73 5.67 11.11
C ASP A 38 6.36 5.09 10.75
N LEU A 39 5.89 4.07 11.45
CA LEU A 39 4.60 3.43 11.15
C LEU A 39 3.41 4.29 11.58
N ASN A 40 3.46 4.93 12.75
CA ASN A 40 2.39 5.82 13.22
C ASN A 40 2.19 7.05 12.31
N SER A 41 3.16 7.37 11.45
CA SER A 41 3.04 8.45 10.48
C SER A 41 2.23 8.11 9.23
N ARG A 42 1.91 6.83 9.01
CA ARG A 42 1.33 6.33 7.77
C ARG A 42 -0.17 6.09 7.91
N ASP A 43 -0.83 6.19 6.77
CA ASP A 43 -2.19 5.72 6.60
C ASP A 43 -2.18 4.26 6.12
N TRP A 44 -3.22 3.54 6.52
CA TRP A 44 -3.54 2.22 6.02
C TRP A 44 -5.02 2.16 5.66
N CYS A 45 -5.39 1.12 4.93
CA CYS A 45 -6.78 0.75 4.74
C CYS A 45 -7.02 -0.59 5.43
N ILE A 46 -8.04 -0.67 6.29
CA ILE A 46 -8.32 -1.88 7.08
C ILE A 46 -9.81 -2.23 7.10
N ASP A 47 -10.11 -3.51 6.94
CA ASP A 47 -11.35 -4.14 7.38
C ASP A 47 -11.03 -5.00 8.61
N ARG A 48 -11.41 -4.49 9.78
CA ARG A 48 -11.14 -5.14 11.06
C ARG A 48 -11.92 -6.44 11.27
N ASP A 49 -13.11 -6.56 10.66
CA ASP A 49 -13.96 -7.74 10.81
C ASP A 49 -13.40 -8.91 9.99
N ARG A 50 -12.90 -8.62 8.79
CA ARG A 50 -12.22 -9.61 7.94
C ARG A 50 -10.75 -9.80 8.32
N GLY A 51 -10.19 -8.90 9.14
CA GLY A 51 -8.77 -8.87 9.46
C GLY A 51 -7.91 -8.67 8.22
N ILE A 52 -8.31 -7.78 7.31
CA ILE A 52 -7.59 -7.49 6.06
C ILE A 52 -7.08 -6.06 6.14
N TRP A 53 -5.81 -5.84 5.80
CA TRP A 53 -5.26 -4.49 5.75
C TRP A 53 -4.18 -4.35 4.69
N LEU A 54 -3.98 -3.11 4.23
CA LEU A 54 -2.98 -2.75 3.23
C LEU A 54 -2.37 -1.39 3.57
N PHE A 55 -1.05 -1.29 3.47
CA PHE A 55 -0.34 -0.01 3.48
C PHE A 55 1.01 -0.13 2.75
N VAL A 56 1.51 1.02 2.33
CA VAL A 56 2.84 1.14 1.73
C VAL A 56 3.91 0.96 2.80
N VAL A 57 4.93 0.15 2.53
CA VAL A 57 6.08 -0.04 3.42
C VAL A 57 7.24 0.82 2.98
N ARG A 58 7.61 0.78 1.69
CA ARG A 58 8.74 1.57 1.21
C ARG A 58 8.81 1.67 -0.31
N SER A 59 9.27 2.83 -0.76
CA SER A 59 9.77 3.07 -2.11
C SER A 59 11.23 2.58 -2.22
N ILE A 60 11.54 1.74 -3.21
CA ILE A 60 12.87 1.13 -3.36
C ILE A 60 13.85 2.09 -4.03
N THR A 61 15.04 2.22 -3.44
CA THR A 61 16.14 3.00 -3.97
C THR A 61 17.22 2.10 -4.58
N ILE A 62 17.80 2.51 -5.71
CA ILE A 62 18.93 1.85 -6.39
C ILE A 62 20.24 2.55 -6.00
N GLY A 63 21.29 1.78 -5.75
CA GLY A 63 22.64 2.32 -5.51
C GLY A 63 22.89 2.65 -4.04
N ASP A 64 23.78 3.62 -3.78
CA ASP A 64 24.01 4.09 -2.41
C ASP A 64 22.70 4.73 -1.89
N PRO A 65 22.17 4.32 -0.71
CA PRO A 65 20.99 4.94 -0.13
C PRO A 65 21.09 6.47 0.04
N ARG A 66 22.32 7.02 0.08
CA ARG A 66 22.59 8.47 0.12
C ARG A 66 22.33 9.17 -1.21
N ASP A 67 22.42 8.44 -2.33
CA ASP A 67 22.17 8.98 -3.66
C ASP A 67 20.67 9.08 -3.97
N MET A 68 19.83 8.37 -3.20
CA MET A 68 18.36 8.40 -3.28
C MET A 68 17.79 8.17 -4.71
N ASN A 69 18.51 7.45 -5.56
CA ASN A 69 18.01 7.14 -6.90
C ASN A 69 16.83 6.17 -6.80
N TYR A 70 15.65 6.61 -7.23
CA TYR A 70 14.43 5.82 -7.12
C TYR A 70 14.36 4.74 -8.22
N SER A 71 14.02 3.50 -7.86
CA SER A 71 13.85 2.42 -8.85
C SER A 71 12.50 2.48 -9.58
N GLY A 72 11.53 3.21 -9.03
CA GLY A 72 10.14 3.15 -9.47
C GLY A 72 9.30 2.09 -8.75
N GLU A 73 9.88 1.24 -7.89
CA GLU A 73 9.15 0.22 -7.15
C GLU A 73 8.63 0.76 -5.82
N ASP A 74 7.33 0.52 -5.57
CA ASP A 74 6.68 0.80 -4.28
C ASP A 74 6.20 -0.51 -3.68
N ILE A 75 6.78 -0.87 -2.54
CA ILE A 75 6.46 -2.11 -1.84
C ILE A 75 5.41 -1.86 -0.79
N TRP A 76 4.35 -2.66 -0.87
CA TRP A 76 3.23 -2.67 0.07
C TRP A 76 3.12 -4.03 0.73
N ILE A 77 2.51 -4.07 1.91
CA ILE A 77 2.07 -5.32 2.54
C ILE A 77 0.55 -5.36 2.50
N LEU A 78 0.03 -6.43 1.90
CA LEU A 78 -1.35 -6.86 2.07
C LEU A 78 -1.39 -7.99 3.10
N HIS A 79 -2.07 -7.78 4.23
CA HIS A 79 -2.41 -8.88 5.12
C HIS A 79 -3.73 -9.50 4.72
N TYR A 80 -3.70 -10.78 4.37
CA TYR A 80 -4.89 -11.49 3.96
C TYR A 80 -4.83 -12.96 4.36
N LYS A 81 -5.91 -13.48 4.95
CA LYS A 81 -6.02 -14.87 5.43
C LYS A 81 -4.84 -15.29 6.33
N GLY A 82 -4.38 -14.38 7.20
CA GLY A 82 -3.29 -14.65 8.15
C GLY A 82 -1.89 -14.67 7.51
N LYS A 83 -1.74 -14.18 6.29
CA LYS A 83 -0.46 -14.05 5.59
C LYS A 83 -0.15 -12.58 5.30
N ASP A 84 1.10 -12.19 5.50
CA ASP A 84 1.64 -10.91 5.04
C ASP A 84 2.22 -11.08 3.63
N ILE A 85 1.57 -10.45 2.66
CA ILE A 85 1.86 -10.60 1.23
C ILE A 85 2.55 -9.33 0.75
N GLU A 86 3.84 -9.46 0.41
CA GLU A 86 4.62 -8.40 -0.21
C GLU A 86 4.19 -8.25 -1.68
N ILE A 87 3.84 -7.03 -2.07
CA ILE A 87 3.43 -6.69 -3.43
C ILE A 87 4.16 -5.44 -3.92
N ASP A 88 4.47 -5.39 -5.21
CA ASP A 88 4.90 -4.18 -5.91
C ASP A 88 3.66 -3.54 -6.52
N LEU A 89 3.21 -2.46 -5.89
CA LEU A 89 1.98 -1.74 -6.22
C LEU A 89 2.32 -0.26 -6.38
N ARG A 90 2.25 0.24 -7.62
CA ARG A 90 2.76 1.56 -7.97
C ARG A 90 1.64 2.54 -8.21
N ASN A 91 1.79 3.77 -7.70
CA ASN A 91 0.95 4.89 -8.09
C ASN A 91 1.54 5.55 -9.35
N ILE A 92 0.85 5.42 -10.48
CA ILE A 92 1.35 5.86 -11.78
C ILE A 92 0.85 7.27 -12.07
N HIS A 93 1.77 8.19 -12.33
CA HIS A 93 1.45 9.54 -12.76
C HIS A 93 1.64 9.69 -14.27
N ASN A 94 0.54 9.93 -14.99
CA ASN A 94 0.55 10.11 -16.45
C ASN A 94 -0.50 11.14 -16.92
N GLU A 95 -0.70 11.26 -18.23
CA GLU A 95 -1.64 12.25 -18.81
C GLU A 95 -3.11 12.07 -18.39
N TYR A 96 -3.49 10.88 -17.91
CA TYR A 96 -4.83 10.53 -17.43
C TYR A 96 -5.02 10.73 -15.93
N THR A 97 -3.95 11.05 -15.18
CA THR A 97 -4.04 11.32 -13.73
C THR A 97 -4.41 12.75 -13.40
N GLY A 98 -4.99 12.94 -12.22
CA GLY A 98 -5.22 14.27 -11.64
C GLY A 98 -3.93 15.06 -11.55
N LYS A 99 -3.97 16.34 -11.91
CA LYS A 99 -2.81 17.25 -11.90
C LYS A 99 -2.93 18.31 -10.81
N LYS A 100 -4.15 18.59 -10.36
CA LYS A 100 -4.45 19.57 -9.32
C LYS A 100 -5.47 18.98 -8.36
N ASP A 101 -5.34 19.30 -7.09
CA ASP A 101 -6.27 18.86 -6.03
C ASP A 101 -7.71 19.35 -6.27
N THR A 102 -7.91 20.32 -7.17
CA THR A 102 -9.21 20.82 -7.61
C THR A 102 -9.85 20.02 -8.75
N ASP A 103 -9.13 19.06 -9.34
CA ASP A 103 -9.67 18.21 -10.40
C ASP A 103 -10.78 17.32 -9.83
N ASN A 104 -11.89 17.19 -10.56
CA ASN A 104 -13.03 16.40 -10.14
C ASN A 104 -13.62 15.61 -11.34
N PRO A 105 -13.40 14.29 -11.42
CA PRO A 105 -12.66 13.49 -10.44
C PRO A 105 -11.14 13.72 -10.49
N PHE A 106 -10.48 13.67 -9.34
CA PHE A 106 -9.05 13.49 -9.22
C PHE A 106 -8.73 12.02 -9.48
N ILE A 107 -8.11 11.73 -10.63
CA ILE A 107 -7.88 10.36 -11.08
C ILE A 107 -6.55 9.83 -10.52
N LEU A 108 -6.63 8.71 -9.80
CA LEU A 108 -5.49 7.92 -9.35
C LEU A 108 -5.39 6.63 -10.16
N ILE A 109 -4.18 6.20 -10.46
CA ILE A 109 -3.92 4.95 -11.17
C ILE A 109 -2.96 4.11 -10.34
N TYR A 110 -3.43 2.95 -9.88
CA TYR A 110 -2.60 1.94 -9.23
C TYR A 110 -2.33 0.77 -10.17
N GLU A 111 -1.06 0.40 -10.31
CA GLU A 111 -0.61 -0.75 -11.10
C GLU A 111 0.01 -1.82 -10.19
N LEU A 112 -0.60 -3.01 -10.16
CA LEU A 112 -0.01 -4.20 -9.53
C LEU A 112 1.00 -4.81 -10.51
N GLU A 113 2.28 -4.66 -10.20
CA GLU A 113 3.39 -5.16 -11.01
C GLU A 113 3.74 -6.61 -10.67
N SER A 114 3.76 -6.94 -9.38
CA SER A 114 4.11 -8.29 -8.93
C SER A 114 3.60 -8.61 -7.53
N ILE A 115 3.34 -9.91 -7.30
CA ILE A 115 3.21 -10.49 -5.96
C ILE A 115 4.54 -11.17 -5.65
N ARG A 116 5.21 -10.74 -4.58
CA ARG A 116 6.58 -11.14 -4.23
C ARG A 116 6.63 -12.21 -3.14
N SER A 117 5.55 -12.37 -2.38
CA SER A 117 5.40 -13.45 -1.38
C SER A 117 4.77 -14.72 -1.95
N ASP A 118 5.02 -15.84 -1.28
CA ASP A 118 4.28 -17.09 -1.51
C ASP A 118 2.85 -16.99 -0.94
N ILE A 119 1.88 -16.92 -1.85
CA ILE A 119 0.45 -16.85 -1.52
C ILE A 119 -0.18 -18.23 -1.28
N GLY A 120 0.58 -19.32 -1.40
CA GLY A 120 0.09 -20.70 -1.24
C GLY A 120 -1.06 -20.99 -2.20
N ASP A 121 -2.17 -21.50 -1.67
CA ASP A 121 -3.36 -21.85 -2.45
C ASP A 121 -4.30 -20.66 -2.72
N ILE A 122 -3.95 -19.43 -2.31
CA ILE A 122 -4.78 -18.26 -2.57
C ILE A 122 -4.73 -17.94 -4.07
N PRO A 123 -5.87 -17.89 -4.78
CA PRO A 123 -5.87 -17.52 -6.19
C PRO A 123 -5.38 -16.09 -6.39
N LYS A 124 -4.52 -15.85 -7.39
CA LYS A 124 -4.06 -14.50 -7.75
C LYS A 124 -5.23 -13.54 -8.01
N GLN A 125 -6.30 -14.03 -8.66
CA GLN A 125 -7.49 -13.23 -8.91
C GLN A 125 -8.16 -12.75 -7.62
N GLU A 126 -8.12 -13.55 -6.56
CA GLU A 126 -8.68 -13.16 -5.27
C GLU A 126 -7.88 -12.00 -4.65
N ILE A 127 -6.54 -12.01 -4.79
CA ILE A 127 -5.69 -10.88 -4.40
C ILE A 127 -6.01 -9.63 -5.22
N VAL A 128 -6.17 -9.77 -6.54
CA VAL A 128 -6.55 -8.67 -7.45
C VAL A 128 -7.90 -8.06 -7.06
N ASP A 129 -8.89 -8.88 -6.73
CA ASP A 129 -10.21 -8.42 -6.35
C ASP A 129 -10.19 -7.68 -5.01
N ILE A 130 -9.42 -8.17 -4.03
CA ILE A 130 -9.22 -7.51 -2.74
C ILE A 130 -8.49 -6.18 -2.91
N LEU A 131 -7.42 -6.14 -3.71
CA LEU A 131 -6.69 -4.90 -4.00
C LEU A 131 -7.59 -3.87 -4.66
N LYS A 132 -8.47 -4.29 -5.58
CA LYS A 132 -9.46 -3.40 -6.17
C LYS A 132 -10.43 -2.85 -5.12
N GLU A 133 -10.92 -3.69 -4.21
CA GLU A 133 -11.84 -3.27 -3.14
C GLU A 133 -11.17 -2.27 -2.20
N ILE A 134 -10.00 -2.61 -1.68
CA ILE A 134 -9.28 -1.84 -0.66
C ILE A 134 -8.73 -0.51 -1.22
N LEU A 135 -8.26 -0.47 -2.47
CA LEU A 135 -7.73 0.75 -3.10
C LEU A 135 -8.83 1.77 -3.40
N ASN A 136 -10.04 1.32 -3.73
CA ASN A 136 -11.19 2.22 -3.86
C ASN A 136 -11.55 2.91 -2.55
N GLU A 137 -11.29 2.26 -1.41
CA GLU A 137 -11.43 2.88 -0.09
C GLU A 137 -10.23 3.76 0.26
N TYR A 138 -9.01 3.27 -0.02
CA TYR A 138 -7.75 3.96 0.28
C TYR A 138 -7.64 5.31 -0.43
N GLY A 139 -8.04 5.37 -1.71
CA GLY A 139 -7.88 6.57 -2.52
C GLY A 139 -6.41 6.98 -2.59
N ASP A 140 -6.10 8.17 -2.07
CA ASP A 140 -4.75 8.73 -1.99
C ASP A 140 -4.13 8.64 -0.57
N GLY A 141 -4.74 7.89 0.36
CA GLY A 141 -4.23 7.68 1.72
C GLY A 141 -4.29 8.92 2.61
N GLY A 142 -5.38 9.10 3.36
CA GLY A 142 -5.52 10.22 4.32
C GLY A 142 -5.44 11.63 3.71
N SER A 143 -5.45 11.73 2.38
CA SER A 143 -5.27 12.96 1.59
C SER A 143 -6.32 14.03 1.89
N ILE A 144 -5.97 15.28 1.58
CA ILE A 144 -6.86 16.44 1.73
C ILE A 144 -8.01 16.44 0.72
N ILE A 145 -7.87 15.67 -0.38
CA ILE A 145 -8.90 15.56 -1.42
C ILE A 145 -10.03 14.68 -0.87
N SER A 146 -11.25 15.21 -0.86
CA SER A 146 -12.42 14.46 -0.43
C SER A 146 -12.58 13.20 -1.27
N LYS A 147 -12.80 12.06 -0.61
CA LYS A 147 -12.90 10.75 -1.26
C LYS A 147 -13.95 10.71 -2.36
N GLU A 148 -15.08 11.41 -2.22
CA GLU A 148 -16.11 11.49 -3.26
C GLU A 148 -15.63 12.12 -4.58
N ASN A 149 -14.51 12.87 -4.55
CA ASN A 149 -13.89 13.47 -5.71
C ASN A 149 -12.72 12.64 -6.24
N ILE A 150 -12.36 11.52 -5.59
CA ILE A 150 -11.29 10.63 -6.04
C ILE A 150 -11.88 9.52 -6.89
N GLN A 151 -11.31 9.31 -8.08
CA GLN A 151 -11.59 8.13 -8.89
C GLN A 151 -10.33 7.26 -8.98
N VAL A 152 -10.42 6.04 -8.45
CA VAL A 152 -9.34 5.06 -8.51
C VAL A 152 -9.49 4.15 -9.72
N THR A 153 -8.45 4.07 -10.53
CA THR A 153 -8.28 3.07 -11.57
C THR A 153 -7.23 2.07 -11.12
N PHE A 154 -7.60 0.79 -11.07
CA PHE A 154 -6.68 -0.29 -10.72
C PHE A 154 -6.41 -1.18 -11.94
N VAL A 155 -5.13 -1.46 -12.20
CA VAL A 155 -4.66 -2.31 -13.29
C VAL A 155 -3.77 -3.41 -12.73
N SER A 156 -4.06 -4.66 -13.08
CA SER A 156 -3.22 -5.82 -12.75
C SER A 156 -2.39 -6.23 -13.96
N LYS A 157 -1.07 -6.39 -13.79
CA LYS A 157 -0.15 -6.89 -14.82
C LYS A 157 0.22 -8.37 -14.68
N ILE A 158 -0.37 -9.07 -13.69
CA ILE A 158 -0.06 -10.46 -13.33
C ILE A 158 -1.10 -11.48 -13.75
#